data_AF-A0A3C0WIR0-F1
#
_entry.id   AF-A0A3C0WIR0-F1
#
_cell.length_a   1.000
_cell.length_b   1.000
_cell.length_c   1.000
_cell.angle_alpha   90.00
_cell.angle_beta   90.00
_cell.angle_gamma   90.00
#
_symmetry.space_group_name_H-M   'P 1'
#
loop_
_entity.id
_entity.type
_entity.pdbx_description
1 polymer ?
#
loop_
_entity_poly.entity_id
_entity_poly.type
_entity_poly.pdbx_seq_one_letter_code
_entity_poly.pdbx_strand_id
1 'polypeptide(L)'
;MKLVTQVLTLAILFSVACNHAHAQRKGEMTVYEITDPPAYLKLDPFYKKHVSASGYPVLGSENVNDYALKEAAFLINMMLLRRPDLRQVMIETKSRCVVMAYS
;
A
#
# COMPACT_ATOMS: atom_id res chain seq x y z
N MET A 1 9.89 -33.48 -36.60
CA MET A 1 8.65 -33.46 -35.79
C MET A 1 8.91 -33.13 -34.32
N LYS A 2 9.93 -33.71 -33.64
CA LYS A 2 10.25 -33.41 -32.23
C LYS A 2 10.63 -31.94 -31.93
N LEU A 3 11.34 -31.28 -32.84
CA LEU A 3 11.78 -29.88 -32.69
C LEU A 3 10.60 -28.88 -32.72
N VAL A 4 9.62 -29.11 -33.60
CA VAL A 4 8.41 -28.27 -33.71
C VAL A 4 7.56 -28.36 -32.44
N THR A 5 7.44 -29.56 -31.86
CA THR A 5 6.72 -29.78 -30.61
C THR A 5 7.40 -29.09 -29.42
N GLN A 6 8.75 -29.07 -29.35
CA GLN A 6 9.50 -28.39 -28.27
C GLN A 6 9.41 -26.86 -28.33
N VAL A 7 9.43 -26.26 -29.52
CA VAL A 7 9.28 -24.81 -29.68
C VAL A 7 7.86 -24.37 -29.29
N LEU A 8 6.85 -25.18 -29.64
CA LEU A 8 5.46 -24.90 -29.31
C LEU A 8 5.18 -24.98 -27.80
N THR A 9 5.76 -25.97 -27.10
CA THR A 9 5.59 -26.08 -25.63
C THR A 9 6.30 -24.95 -24.88
N LEU A 10 7.47 -24.49 -25.35
CA LEU A 10 8.20 -23.38 -24.74
C LEU A 10 7.46 -22.03 -24.89
N ALA A 11 6.83 -21.79 -26.05
CA ALA A 11 6.04 -20.58 -26.31
C ALA A 11 4.76 -20.52 -25.44
N ILE A 12 4.12 -21.67 -25.18
CA ILE A 12 2.95 -21.77 -24.32
C ILE A 12 3.34 -21.50 -22.86
N LEU A 13 4.47 -22.04 -22.38
CA LEU A 13 5.01 -21.76 -21.05
C LEU A 13 5.32 -20.28 -20.85
N PHE A 14 5.91 -19.62 -21.86
CA PHE A 14 6.20 -18.19 -21.81
C PHE A 14 4.92 -17.33 -21.76
N SER A 15 3.90 -17.71 -22.53
CA SER A 15 2.59 -17.02 -22.55
C SER A 15 1.83 -17.17 -21.22
N VAL A 16 1.91 -18.34 -20.58
CA VAL A 16 1.30 -18.59 -19.26
C VAL A 16 2.02 -17.82 -18.15
N ALA A 17 3.34 -17.62 -18.25
CA ALA A 17 4.09 -16.76 -17.34
C ALA A 17 3.70 -15.27 -17.48
N CYS A 18 3.54 -14.77 -18.71
CA CYS A 18 3.07 -13.41 -18.96
C CYS A 18 1.64 -13.15 -18.45
N ASN A 19 0.74 -14.13 -18.57
CA ASN A 19 -0.63 -14.00 -18.05
C ASN A 19 -0.70 -14.00 -16.51
N HIS A 20 0.22 -14.70 -15.83
CA HIS A 20 0.29 -14.65 -14.36
C HIS A 20 0.72 -13.28 -13.84
N ALA A 21 1.64 -12.60 -14.52
CA ALA A 21 2.11 -11.27 -14.12
C ALA A 21 1.00 -10.20 -14.20
N HIS A 22 0.03 -10.37 -15.11
CA HIS A 22 -1.09 -9.44 -15.26
C HIS A 22 -2.31 -9.75 -14.35
N ALA A 23 -2.44 -11.00 -13.89
CA ALA A 23 -3.58 -11.44 -13.08
C ALA A 23 -3.52 -11.02 -11.61
N GLN A 24 -2.35 -10.62 -11.09
CA GLN A 24 -2.24 -9.97 -9.76
C GLN A 24 -2.57 -8.48 -9.82
N ARG A 25 -3.80 -8.16 -10.26
CA ARG A 25 -4.45 -6.86 -10.00
C ARG A 25 -5.75 -7.06 -9.22
N LYS A 26 -5.81 -8.09 -8.39
CA LYS A 26 -6.86 -8.21 -7.38
C LYS A 26 -6.44 -7.28 -6.24
N GLY A 27 -7.11 -6.13 -6.14
CA GLY A 27 -6.94 -5.21 -5.02
C GLY A 27 -7.10 -5.99 -3.73
N GLU A 28 -5.99 -6.22 -3.05
CA GLU A 28 -5.97 -6.77 -1.72
C GLU A 28 -6.84 -5.85 -0.87
N MET A 29 -7.93 -6.36 -0.29
CA MET A 29 -8.65 -5.60 0.72
C MET A 29 -7.70 -5.44 1.89
N THR A 30 -6.91 -4.37 1.88
CA THR A 30 -6.03 -4.03 2.98
C THR A 30 -6.95 -3.70 4.15
N VAL A 31 -7.02 -4.62 5.11
CA VAL A 31 -7.67 -4.33 6.39
C VAL A 31 -6.89 -3.19 7.03
N TYR A 32 -7.50 -2.01 7.06
CA TYR A 32 -6.91 -0.82 7.67
C TYR A 32 -6.96 -0.97 9.19
N GLU A 33 -5.93 -1.59 9.75
CA GLU A 33 -5.78 -1.80 11.19
C GLU A 33 -5.19 -0.55 11.86
N ILE A 34 -5.78 -0.16 12.98
CA ILE A 34 -5.27 0.93 13.81
C ILE A 34 -4.22 0.33 14.76
N THR A 35 -3.02 0.90 14.71
CA THR A 35 -1.85 0.47 15.46
C THR A 35 -1.19 1.67 16.14
N ASP A 36 -0.21 1.40 17.00
CA ASP A 36 0.65 2.44 17.54
C ASP A 36 1.56 3.03 16.44
N PRO A 37 1.93 4.32 16.54
CA PRO A 37 2.83 4.93 15.56
C PRO A 37 4.19 4.23 15.48
N PRO A 38 4.76 4.09 14.28
CA PRO A 38 5.99 3.34 14.13
C PRO A 38 7.19 4.10 14.72
N ALA A 39 8.00 3.39 15.52
CA ALA A 39 9.07 3.99 16.31
C ALA A 39 10.13 4.75 15.48
N TYR A 40 10.35 4.37 14.22
CA TYR A 40 11.34 5.01 13.35
C TYR A 40 11.02 6.49 13.04
N LEU A 41 9.77 6.92 13.22
CA LEU A 41 9.34 8.30 13.00
C LEU A 41 9.68 9.23 14.18
N LYS A 42 10.02 8.70 15.36
CA LYS A 42 10.38 9.48 16.57
C LYS A 42 9.39 10.61 16.87
N LEU A 43 8.11 10.27 16.92
CA LEU A 43 7.02 11.24 17.07
C LEU A 43 6.82 11.66 18.53
N ASP A 44 6.24 12.85 18.71
CA ASP A 44 5.74 13.31 20.00
C ASP A 44 4.59 12.40 20.51
N PRO A 45 4.45 12.20 21.84
CA PRO A 45 3.36 11.39 22.43
C PRO A 45 1.94 11.84 22.08
N PHE A 46 1.76 13.05 21.53
CA PHE A 46 0.49 13.51 20.96
C PHE A 46 -0.07 12.55 19.89
N TYR A 47 0.80 11.94 19.08
CA TYR A 47 0.39 10.96 18.08
C TYR A 47 0.20 9.61 18.74
N LYS A 48 -1.05 9.12 18.77
CA LYS A 48 -1.39 7.85 19.42
C LYS A 48 -1.96 6.80 18.47
N LYS A 49 -2.42 7.23 17.29
CA LYS A 49 -3.05 6.33 16.31
C LYS A 49 -2.28 6.35 15.00
N HIS A 50 -2.14 5.18 14.40
CA HIS A 50 -1.50 5.00 13.11
C HIS A 50 -2.24 3.95 12.26
N VAL A 51 -2.26 4.18 10.95
CA VAL A 51 -2.68 3.20 9.96
C VAL A 51 -1.78 3.29 8.73
N SER A 52 -1.50 2.13 8.12
CA SER A 52 -0.61 2.02 6.97
C SER A 52 -1.40 2.07 5.65
N ALA A 53 -1.05 3.01 4.77
CA ALA A 53 -1.51 3.06 3.39
C ALA A 53 -0.46 2.43 2.47
N SER A 54 -0.43 1.09 2.42
CA SER A 54 0.59 0.31 1.69
C SER A 54 2.03 0.74 2.05
N GLY A 55 2.29 0.93 3.35
CA GLY A 55 3.57 1.36 3.89
C GLY A 55 3.67 2.86 4.17
N TYR A 56 2.82 3.69 3.54
CA TYR A 56 2.81 5.13 3.81
C TYR A 56 2.09 5.43 5.15
N PRO A 57 2.74 6.12 6.10
CA PRO A 57 2.18 6.32 7.43
C PRO A 57 1.08 7.38 7.44
N VAL A 58 -0.09 7.01 7.96
CA VAL A 58 -1.20 7.93 8.27
C VAL A 58 -1.38 7.95 9.79
N LEU A 59 -1.41 9.14 10.37
CA LEU A 59 -1.34 9.35 11.82
C LEU A 59 -2.52 10.16 12.32
N GLY A 60 -2.83 10.00 13.61
CA GLY A 60 -3.80 10.82 14.31
C GLY A 60 -3.53 10.91 15.81
N SER A 61 -4.13 11.93 16.42
CA SER A 61 -4.24 12.02 17.88
C SER A 61 -5.26 11.00 18.42
N GLU A 62 -5.33 10.86 19.73
CA GLU A 62 -6.33 10.04 20.42
C GLU A 62 -7.77 10.38 20.04
N ASN A 63 -8.05 11.68 19.85
CA ASN A 63 -9.39 12.20 19.58
C ASN A 63 -9.86 11.96 18.13
N VAL A 64 -8.98 11.47 17.25
CA VAL A 64 -9.37 11.22 15.86
C VAL A 64 -10.21 9.95 15.78
N ASN A 65 -11.33 10.02 15.06
CA ASN A 65 -12.17 8.86 14.79
C ASN A 65 -11.41 7.83 13.93
N ASP A 66 -11.40 6.57 14.34
CA ASP A 66 -10.73 5.48 13.64
C ASP A 66 -11.20 5.33 12.20
N TYR A 67 -12.50 5.54 11.92
CA TYR A 67 -13.03 5.50 10.56
C TYR A 67 -12.42 6.58 9.67
N ALA A 68 -12.15 7.78 10.22
CA ALA A 68 -11.50 8.84 9.46
C ALA A 68 -10.04 8.50 9.11
N LEU A 69 -9.31 7.83 10.02
CA LEU A 69 -7.97 7.32 9.73
C LEU A 69 -7.98 6.28 8.60
N LYS A 70 -8.89 5.30 8.71
CA LYS A 70 -9.02 4.23 7.71
C LYS A 70 -9.41 4.79 6.34
N GLU A 71 -10.33 5.74 6.31
CA GLU A 71 -10.73 6.41 5.06
C GLU A 71 -9.58 7.19 4.44
N ALA A 72 -8.79 7.92 5.24
CA ALA A 72 -7.62 8.62 4.75
C ALA A 72 -6.59 7.65 4.13
N ALA A 73 -6.36 6.49 4.75
CA ALA A 73 -5.49 5.46 4.19
C ALA A 73 -6.01 4.88 2.87
N PHE A 74 -7.33 4.64 2.79
CA PHE A 74 -7.99 4.24 1.55
C PHE A 74 -7.80 5.25 0.42
N LEU A 75 -8.06 6.53 0.69
CA LEU A 75 -7.90 7.59 -0.31
C LEU A 75 -6.45 7.73 -0.77
N ILE A 76 -5.48 7.67 0.13
CA ILE A 76 -4.05 7.72 -0.23
C ILE A 76 -3.66 6.54 -1.12
N ASN A 77 -4.15 5.34 -0.81
CA ASN A 77 -3.91 4.16 -1.63
C ASN A 77 -4.46 4.35 -3.06
N MET A 78 -5.65 4.92 -3.19
CA MET A 78 -6.25 5.26 -4.48
C MET A 78 -5.47 6.36 -5.23
N MET A 79 -5.07 7.42 -4.54
CA MET A 79 -4.30 8.54 -5.12
C MET A 79 -2.95 8.08 -5.68
N LEU A 80 -2.28 7.16 -4.99
CA LEU A 80 -0.95 6.67 -5.36
C LEU A 80 -0.97 5.33 -6.12
N LEU A 81 -2.15 4.84 -6.51
CA LEU A 81 -2.32 3.53 -7.15
C LEU A 81 -1.46 3.35 -8.41
N ARG A 82 -1.30 4.42 -9.20
CA ARG A 82 -0.52 4.42 -10.44
C ARG A 82 0.93 4.87 -10.28
N ARG A 83 1.33 5.30 -9.07
CA ARG A 83 2.68 5.83 -8.78
C ARG A 83 3.26 5.20 -7.50
N PRO A 84 3.48 3.88 -7.48
CA PRO A 84 4.11 3.21 -6.34
C PRO A 84 5.55 3.69 -6.11
N ASP A 85 6.22 4.17 -7.17
CA ASP A 85 7.53 4.81 -7.12
C ASP A 85 7.53 6.07 -6.25
N LEU A 86 6.52 6.95 -6.41
CA LEU A 86 6.38 8.14 -5.57
C LEU A 86 6.04 7.76 -4.13
N ARG A 87 5.17 6.76 -3.93
CA ARG A 87 4.86 6.27 -2.58
C ARG A 87 6.14 5.83 -1.86
N GLN A 88 6.99 5.08 -2.54
CA GLN A 88 8.25 4.62 -1.98
C GLN A 88 9.16 5.80 -1.57
N VAL A 89 9.35 6.78 -2.46
CA VAL A 89 10.13 7.98 -2.14
C VAL A 89 9.53 8.76 -0.96
N MET A 90 8.20 8.88 -0.89
CA MET A 90 7.52 9.53 0.23
C MET A 90 7.78 8.80 1.57
N ILE A 91 7.82 7.47 1.57
CA ILE A 91 8.14 6.65 2.74
C ILE A 91 9.62 6.83 3.14
N GLU A 92 10.54 6.73 2.18
CA GLU A 92 11.99 6.86 2.41
C GLU A 92 12.35 8.24 2.97
N THR A 93 11.66 9.29 2.52
CA THR A 93 11.81 10.66 3.02
C THR A 93 11.08 10.92 4.35
N LYS A 94 10.41 9.91 4.91
CA LYS A 94 9.63 10.00 6.17
C LYS A 94 8.48 11.01 6.10
N SER A 95 7.93 11.24 4.90
CA SER A 95 6.66 11.96 4.74
C SER A 95 5.52 11.18 5.39
N ARG A 96 4.50 11.89 5.85
CA ARG A 96 3.33 11.30 6.54
C ARG A 96 2.09 12.15 6.33
N CYS A 97 0.92 11.50 6.36
CA CYS A 97 -0.36 12.19 6.41
C CYS A 97 -0.84 12.24 7.87
N VAL A 98 -1.35 13.39 8.32
CA VAL A 98 -1.92 13.55 9.66
C VAL A 98 -3.38 13.94 9.51
N VAL A 99 -4.26 13.16 10.12
CA VAL A 99 -5.68 13.50 10.28
C VAL A 99 -5.83 14.25 11.59
N MET A 100 -6.42 15.45 11.54
CA MET A 100 -6.67 16.27 12.72
C MET A 100 -8.12 16.10 13.16
N ALA A 101 -8.33 15.94 14.46
CA ALA A 101 -9.67 16.00 15.04
C ALA A 101 -10.14 17.46 15.06
N TYR A 102 -11.43 17.67 14.79
CA TYR A 102 -12.10 18.94 15.04
C TYR A 102 -12.68 18.92 16.45
N SER A 103 -12.55 20.05 17.15
CA SER A 103 -13.10 20.30 18.49
C SER A 103 -14.09 21.44 18.46
#